data_AF-A0A318TKS6-F1
#
_entry.id   AF-A0A318TKS6-F1
#
_cell.length_a   1.000
_cell.length_b   1.000
_cell.length_c   1.000
_cell.angle_alpha   90.00
_cell.angle_beta   90.00
_cell.angle_gamma   90.00
#
_symmetry.space_group_name_H-M   'P 1'
#
loop_
_entity.id
_entity.type
_entity.pdbx_description
1 polymer ?
#
loop_
_entity_poly.entity_id
_entity_poly.type
_entity_poly.pdbx_seq_one_letter_code
_entity_poly.pdbx_strand_id
1 'polypeptide(L)'
;MDVFRMAGAAYRALTAVKDGPSLYDICDGALLRPKRGSNHLADFYRTALGNPALRPLLRRAGLPELNDPIRFRALRDALLAARDDAEPDWQAIGAPVAQLLDTITLSHPKPKPVSAPSHLPRLVDIEAAIRACGTHLLGSFERNGFIPAYATFNLLGDPDCRGRELQMALTGLNARGYKNSTLLFNLARVFIARSPARDVINPPWTGIAEPMWSPVQIRHRTAYYDAFFIEALLSYLDTELATTEEVADARNAIDEMVAFCLNTSREFVRGRDRDRFAVVTALPPPPHPRFSRFFADIKQRLGFDVYVPDCDTTACAFSAATKAGASDPMLQQPLIDFYALYQIRAGGNAPQVTVPLNEHIDYDGAIVTWIDSFAGERPFGNDLDPTLNLDVVEVSLRHLERWQILETPSRLATLQRIIGFHRRLIGSGAFADPRSHIYYLPELYAAYFGRCYAAFRALPEAAQRVIDPDQAFAEMRERVLRYVEDELITHEINPFDAALALLALGHLGAEPRHFAAPLHCILNQLGEGGRKVPFKAYEWNKMKTPTRILVGGPEVTSAFVLMALALARRVLRQHQPLS
;
A
#
# COMPACT_ATOMS: atom_id res chain seq x y z
N MET A 1 5.43 -11.09 -19.72
CA MET A 1 4.56 -10.24 -20.56
C MET A 1 4.87 -10.56 -22.01
N ASP A 2 3.86 -10.72 -22.87
CA ASP A 2 4.04 -11.09 -24.27
C ASP A 2 4.53 -9.89 -25.11
N VAL A 3 5.71 -10.03 -25.73
CA VAL A 3 6.36 -9.00 -26.54
C VAL A 3 5.50 -8.60 -27.74
N PHE A 4 4.85 -9.56 -28.40
CA PHE A 4 4.03 -9.28 -29.59
C PHE A 4 2.78 -8.47 -29.22
N ARG A 5 2.16 -8.80 -28.08
CA ARG A 5 1.03 -8.04 -27.54
C ARG A 5 1.41 -6.60 -27.26
N MET A 6 2.55 -6.38 -26.59
CA MET A 6 3.04 -5.04 -26.27
C MET A 6 3.37 -4.23 -27.52
N ALA A 7 4.04 -4.83 -28.51
CA ALA A 7 4.32 -4.19 -29.78
C ALA A 7 3.03 -3.80 -30.54
N GLY A 8 2.03 -4.69 -30.55
CA GLY A 8 0.72 -4.42 -31.13
C GLY A 8 -0.03 -3.28 -30.44
N ALA A 9 -0.02 -3.24 -29.10
CA ALA A 9 -0.61 -2.14 -28.32
C ALA A 9 0.07 -0.81 -28.61
N ALA A 10 1.41 -0.79 -28.66
CA ALA A 10 2.19 0.39 -28.99
C ALA A 10 1.90 0.88 -30.42
N TYR A 11 1.85 -0.03 -31.40
CA TYR A 11 1.49 0.31 -32.78
C TYR A 11 0.12 0.97 -32.86
N ARG A 12 -0.90 0.40 -32.20
CA ARG A 12 -2.25 0.98 -32.15
C ARG A 12 -2.26 2.38 -31.53
N ALA A 13 -1.55 2.58 -30.42
CA ALA A 13 -1.45 3.89 -29.76
C ALA A 13 -0.79 4.94 -30.66
N LEU A 14 0.31 4.58 -31.34
CA LEU A 14 1.09 5.49 -32.18
C LEU A 14 0.41 5.83 -33.52
N THR A 15 -0.45 4.95 -34.03
CA THR A 15 -1.11 5.09 -35.34
C THR A 15 -2.58 5.51 -35.26
N ALA A 16 -3.16 5.60 -34.06
CA ALA A 16 -4.56 6.01 -33.85
C ALA A 16 -4.91 7.31 -34.58
N VAL A 17 -6.11 7.44 -35.13
CA VAL A 17 -6.58 8.73 -35.66
C VAL A 17 -6.83 9.67 -34.48
N LYS A 18 -6.30 10.90 -34.55
CA LYS A 18 -6.55 11.91 -33.52
C LYS A 18 -7.95 12.50 -33.74
N ASP A 19 -8.83 12.33 -32.76
CA ASP A 19 -10.18 12.88 -32.78
C ASP A 19 -10.37 13.89 -31.64
N GLY A 20 -10.43 15.18 -31.98
CA GLY A 20 -10.48 16.28 -31.03
C GLY A 20 -9.15 16.64 -30.34
N PRO A 21 -9.15 17.65 -29.44
CA PRO A 21 -7.97 18.05 -28.68
C PRO A 21 -7.44 16.96 -27.74
N SER A 22 -6.12 16.88 -27.65
CA SER A 22 -5.37 16.00 -26.74
C SER A 22 -4.96 16.71 -25.45
N LEU A 23 -4.46 15.94 -24.47
CA LEU A 23 -3.85 16.47 -23.25
C LEU A 23 -2.84 17.59 -23.54
N TYR A 24 -2.01 17.41 -24.57
CA TYR A 24 -0.95 18.36 -24.91
C TYR A 24 -1.49 19.65 -25.51
N ASP A 25 -2.60 19.62 -26.25
CA ASP A 25 -3.19 20.84 -26.81
C ASP A 25 -3.75 21.76 -25.72
N ILE A 26 -4.17 21.18 -24.59
CA ILE A 26 -4.65 21.90 -23.40
C ILE A 26 -3.45 22.39 -22.57
N CYS A 27 -2.58 21.45 -22.19
CA CYS A 27 -1.52 21.71 -21.22
C CYS A 27 -0.36 22.52 -21.81
N ASP A 28 -0.02 22.39 -23.10
CA ASP A 28 1.16 23.07 -23.65
C ASP A 28 1.01 24.60 -23.60
N GLY A 29 -0.17 25.11 -23.97
CA GLY A 29 -0.48 26.54 -23.91
C GLY A 29 -0.53 27.08 -22.48
N ALA A 30 -0.93 26.25 -21.52
CA ALA A 30 -1.02 26.63 -20.11
C ALA A 30 0.29 26.43 -19.34
N LEU A 31 1.16 25.47 -19.68
CA LEU A 31 2.19 24.98 -18.77
C LEU A 31 3.62 24.94 -19.34
N LEU A 32 3.84 24.96 -20.66
CA LEU A 32 5.22 24.88 -21.19
C LEU A 32 6.05 26.14 -20.93
N ARG A 33 5.43 27.32 -21.05
CA ARG A 33 6.09 28.62 -20.85
C ARG A 33 5.27 29.46 -19.87
N PRO A 34 5.32 29.15 -18.57
CA PRO A 34 4.57 29.89 -17.57
C PRO A 34 5.03 31.34 -17.56
N LYS A 35 4.07 32.27 -17.53
CA LYS A 35 4.35 33.72 -17.49
C LYS A 35 4.20 34.30 -16.09
N ARG A 36 3.47 33.61 -15.21
CA ARG A 36 3.06 34.03 -13.86
C ARG A 36 2.85 32.77 -12.98
N GLY A 37 2.66 33.00 -11.69
CA GLY A 37 2.28 31.94 -10.75
C GLY A 37 3.44 31.05 -10.29
N SER A 38 3.07 30.00 -9.56
CA SER A 38 4.02 28.97 -9.15
C SER A 38 4.44 28.11 -10.33
N ASN A 39 5.75 27.92 -10.51
CA ASN A 39 6.29 27.03 -11.55
C ASN A 39 6.02 25.54 -11.27
N HIS A 40 5.57 25.19 -10.05
CA HIS A 40 5.40 23.80 -9.64
C HIS A 40 4.55 22.97 -10.62
N LEU A 41 3.34 23.45 -10.98
CA LEU A 41 2.43 22.72 -11.88
C LEU A 41 3.06 22.54 -13.28
N ALA A 42 3.80 23.54 -13.76
CA ALA A 42 4.52 23.50 -15.03
C ALA A 42 5.70 22.52 -15.00
N ASP A 43 6.49 22.52 -13.92
CA ASP A 43 7.61 21.59 -13.72
C ASP A 43 7.12 20.15 -13.62
N PHE A 44 6.03 19.93 -12.88
CA PHE A 44 5.38 18.63 -12.79
C PHE A 44 4.93 18.15 -14.17
N TYR A 45 4.20 18.99 -14.92
CA TYR A 45 3.77 18.66 -16.28
C TYR A 45 4.94 18.28 -17.17
N ARG A 46 6.00 19.10 -17.23
CA ARG A 46 7.19 18.82 -18.06
C ARG A 46 7.87 17.51 -17.68
N THR A 47 7.95 17.23 -16.38
CA THR A 47 8.68 16.06 -15.85
C THR A 47 7.86 14.77 -16.00
N ALA A 48 6.57 14.79 -15.65
CA ALA A 48 5.74 13.60 -15.57
C ALA A 48 4.98 13.31 -16.87
N LEU A 49 4.29 14.30 -17.45
CA LEU A 49 3.32 14.08 -18.53
C LEU A 49 3.81 14.51 -19.92
N GLY A 50 4.65 15.55 -19.95
CA GLY A 50 5.32 16.08 -21.13
C GLY A 50 6.60 15.33 -21.49
N ASN A 51 6.90 14.22 -20.81
CA ASN A 51 8.14 13.48 -21.02
C ASN A 51 8.20 12.84 -22.43
N PRO A 52 9.40 12.68 -23.02
CA PRO A 52 9.56 12.20 -24.40
C PRO A 52 9.03 10.78 -24.66
N ALA A 53 8.90 9.92 -23.65
CA ALA A 53 8.41 8.55 -23.82
C ALA A 53 6.87 8.49 -23.84
N LEU A 54 6.21 9.28 -23.00
CA LEU A 54 4.75 9.31 -22.92
C LEU A 54 4.11 10.15 -24.03
N ARG A 55 4.76 11.25 -24.43
CA ARG A 55 4.21 12.20 -25.40
C ARG A 55 3.81 11.58 -26.73
N PRO A 56 4.61 10.72 -27.38
CA PRO A 56 4.20 10.04 -28.60
C PRO A 56 2.94 9.18 -28.43
N LEU A 57 2.79 8.51 -27.29
CA LEU A 57 1.66 7.63 -27.00
C LEU A 57 0.35 8.40 -26.81
N LEU A 58 0.41 9.59 -26.19
CA LEU A 58 -0.80 10.36 -25.85
C LEU A 58 -1.08 11.53 -26.80
N ARG A 59 -0.15 11.90 -27.70
CA ARG A 59 -0.34 13.03 -28.64
C ARG A 59 -1.54 12.87 -29.56
N ARG A 60 -1.92 11.63 -29.83
CA ARG A 60 -3.04 11.26 -30.71
C ARG A 60 -4.28 10.84 -29.91
N ALA A 61 -4.19 10.76 -28.58
CA ALA A 61 -5.33 10.55 -27.70
C ALA A 61 -6.11 11.88 -27.59
N GLY A 62 -7.03 12.10 -28.53
CA GLY A 62 -7.93 13.25 -28.53
C GLY A 62 -9.28 12.91 -27.87
N LEU A 63 -9.96 13.95 -27.37
CA LEU A 63 -11.34 13.86 -26.87
C LEU A 63 -12.27 14.72 -27.74
N PRO A 64 -13.26 14.14 -28.43
CA PRO A 64 -14.14 14.86 -29.35
C PRO A 64 -14.97 15.95 -28.69
N GLU A 65 -15.39 15.73 -27.44
CA GLU A 65 -16.15 16.72 -26.66
C GLU A 65 -15.37 18.01 -26.37
N LEU A 66 -14.04 17.97 -26.51
CA LEU A 66 -13.21 19.17 -26.35
C LEU A 66 -13.11 20.00 -27.63
N ASN A 67 -13.74 19.57 -28.73
CA ASN A 67 -14.02 20.47 -29.86
C ASN A 67 -15.00 21.58 -29.46
N ASP A 68 -15.79 21.39 -28.41
CA ASP A 68 -16.57 22.47 -27.79
C ASP A 68 -15.61 23.50 -27.16
N PRO A 69 -15.56 24.74 -27.67
CA PRO A 69 -14.66 25.76 -27.16
C PRO A 69 -14.98 26.18 -25.73
N ILE A 70 -16.19 25.95 -25.22
CA ILE A 70 -16.53 26.22 -23.82
C ILE A 70 -15.84 25.19 -22.91
N ARG A 71 -15.98 23.89 -23.19
CA ARG A 71 -15.34 22.81 -22.43
C ARG A 71 -13.82 22.88 -22.49
N PHE A 72 -13.26 23.14 -23.67
CA PHE A 72 -11.82 23.31 -23.83
C PHE A 72 -11.28 24.47 -22.99
N ARG A 73 -11.94 25.63 -23.04
CA ARG A 73 -11.53 26.80 -22.24
C ARG A 73 -11.65 26.55 -20.75
N ALA A 74 -12.73 25.91 -20.29
CA ALA A 74 -12.92 25.59 -18.88
C ALA A 74 -11.75 24.77 -18.30
N LEU A 75 -11.27 23.75 -19.01
CA LEU A 75 -10.11 22.96 -18.59
C LEU A 75 -8.82 23.80 -18.56
N ARG A 76 -8.60 24.60 -19.60
CA ARG A 76 -7.41 25.45 -19.68
C ARG A 76 -7.40 26.51 -18.57
N ASP A 77 -8.54 27.14 -18.32
CA ASP A 77 -8.69 28.18 -17.31
C ASP A 77 -8.54 27.59 -15.90
N ALA A 78 -9.03 26.37 -15.66
CA ALA A 78 -8.76 25.63 -14.41
C ALA A 78 -7.27 25.36 -14.18
N LEU A 79 -6.52 24.95 -15.23
CA LEU A 79 -5.07 24.76 -15.13
C LEU A 79 -4.33 26.09 -14.87
N LEU A 80 -4.79 27.18 -15.47
CA LEU A 80 -4.24 28.52 -15.24
C LEU A 80 -4.50 28.97 -13.80
N ALA A 81 -5.72 28.84 -13.29
CA ALA A 81 -6.07 29.15 -11.90
C ALA A 81 -5.24 28.32 -10.90
N ALA A 82 -5.12 27.01 -11.14
CA ALA A 82 -4.28 26.12 -10.33
C ALA A 82 -2.80 26.54 -10.29
N ARG A 83 -2.30 27.19 -11.35
CA ARG A 83 -0.91 27.69 -11.45
C ARG A 83 -0.74 29.11 -10.88
N ASP A 84 -1.66 30.00 -11.22
CA ASP A 84 -1.50 31.45 -11.09
C ASP A 84 -2.08 32.00 -9.79
N ASP A 85 -3.20 31.46 -9.32
CA ASP A 85 -3.90 32.02 -8.16
C ASP A 85 -3.09 31.80 -6.89
N ALA A 86 -3.04 32.80 -6.01
CA ALA A 86 -2.37 32.68 -4.72
C ALA A 86 -3.13 31.69 -3.82
N GLU A 87 -4.46 31.77 -3.83
CA GLU A 87 -5.39 30.92 -3.10
C GLU A 87 -6.40 30.28 -4.08
N PRO A 88 -6.02 29.18 -4.76
CA PRO A 88 -6.86 28.59 -5.79
C PRO A 88 -8.15 27.99 -5.21
N ASP A 89 -9.29 28.24 -5.87
CA ASP A 89 -10.54 27.51 -5.60
C ASP A 89 -10.46 26.12 -6.22
N TRP A 90 -10.03 25.15 -5.41
CA TRP A 90 -9.83 23.78 -5.83
C TRP A 90 -11.12 23.07 -6.25
N GLN A 91 -12.28 23.50 -5.74
CA GLN A 91 -13.56 22.93 -6.14
C GLN A 91 -13.91 23.35 -7.57
N ALA A 92 -13.78 24.64 -7.87
CA ALA A 92 -13.99 25.18 -9.22
C ALA A 92 -12.96 24.63 -10.22
N ILE A 93 -11.68 24.54 -9.81
CA ILE A 93 -10.60 23.99 -10.62
C ILE A 93 -10.82 22.51 -10.95
N GLY A 94 -11.26 21.72 -9.96
CA GLY A 94 -11.50 20.30 -10.14
C GLY A 94 -12.71 19.97 -11.02
N ALA A 95 -13.71 20.86 -11.08
CA ALA A 95 -15.01 20.60 -11.69
C ALA A 95 -14.96 20.16 -13.17
N PRO A 96 -14.24 20.84 -14.08
CA PRO A 96 -14.18 20.41 -15.47
C PRO A 96 -13.42 19.08 -15.65
N VAL A 97 -12.46 18.76 -14.78
CA VAL A 97 -11.75 17.46 -14.80
C VAL A 97 -12.64 16.35 -14.24
N ALA A 98 -13.40 16.63 -13.18
CA ALA A 98 -14.34 15.69 -12.58
C ALA A 98 -15.41 15.24 -13.58
N GLN A 99 -15.97 16.18 -14.34
CA GLN A 99 -16.95 15.87 -15.40
C GLN A 99 -16.37 14.92 -16.46
N LEU A 100 -15.09 15.07 -16.81
CA LEU A 100 -14.43 14.15 -17.73
C LEU A 100 -14.18 12.78 -17.08
N LEU A 101 -13.75 12.72 -15.82
CA LEU A 101 -13.59 11.45 -15.11
C LEU A 101 -14.89 10.65 -15.01
N ASP A 102 -16.04 11.30 -14.82
CA ASP A 102 -17.32 10.58 -14.70
C ASP A 102 -17.75 9.87 -16.00
N THR A 103 -17.02 10.13 -17.08
CA THR A 103 -17.26 9.55 -18.40
C THR A 103 -16.27 8.44 -18.78
N ILE A 104 -15.35 8.07 -17.88
CA ILE A 104 -14.52 6.87 -18.03
C ILE A 104 -15.15 5.67 -17.31
N THR A 105 -14.99 4.48 -17.86
CA THR A 105 -15.42 3.23 -17.23
C THR A 105 -14.21 2.33 -17.01
N LEU A 106 -13.79 2.24 -15.75
CA LEU A 106 -12.78 1.31 -15.28
C LEU A 106 -13.41 0.35 -14.28
N SER A 107 -12.82 -0.83 -14.15
CA SER A 107 -13.25 -1.85 -13.20
C SER A 107 -12.01 -2.51 -12.60
N HIS A 108 -12.12 -2.91 -11.35
CA HIS A 108 -11.16 -3.83 -10.73
C HIS A 108 -11.08 -5.15 -11.51
N PRO A 109 -9.95 -5.86 -11.44
CA PRO A 109 -9.83 -7.20 -12.03
C PRO A 109 -10.93 -8.11 -11.49
N LYS A 110 -11.46 -8.96 -12.38
CA LYS A 110 -12.41 -10.03 -12.02
C LYS A 110 -11.78 -11.35 -12.45
N PRO A 111 -10.91 -11.94 -11.61
CA PRO A 111 -10.23 -13.16 -11.96
C PRO A 111 -11.25 -14.28 -12.22
N LYS A 112 -10.91 -15.23 -13.08
CA LYS A 112 -11.86 -16.29 -13.47
C LYS A 112 -11.90 -17.38 -12.40
N PRO A 113 -13.04 -18.07 -12.21
CA PRO A 113 -13.09 -19.25 -11.36
C PRO A 113 -12.09 -20.33 -11.84
N VAL A 114 -11.42 -20.98 -10.89
CA VAL A 114 -10.50 -22.09 -11.14
C VAL A 114 -10.90 -23.31 -10.32
N SER A 115 -10.55 -24.49 -10.82
CA SER A 115 -10.74 -25.73 -10.07
C SER A 115 -9.64 -25.92 -9.03
N ALA A 116 -10.02 -26.29 -7.81
CA ALA A 116 -9.06 -26.57 -6.75
C ALA A 116 -8.17 -27.78 -7.11
N PRO A 117 -6.85 -27.71 -6.88
CA PRO A 117 -5.98 -28.87 -7.01
C PRO A 117 -6.41 -30.01 -6.07
N SER A 118 -6.30 -31.25 -6.55
CA SER A 118 -6.76 -32.43 -5.80
C SER A 118 -5.83 -32.90 -4.68
N HIS A 119 -4.60 -32.39 -4.63
CA HIS A 119 -3.58 -32.82 -3.68
C HIS A 119 -2.68 -31.65 -3.26
N LEU A 120 -2.16 -31.74 -2.04
CA LEU A 120 -1.14 -30.82 -1.54
C LEU A 120 0.22 -31.11 -2.22
N PRO A 121 1.02 -30.07 -2.52
CA PRO A 121 2.40 -30.26 -2.95
C PRO A 121 3.26 -30.96 -1.91
N ARG A 122 4.40 -31.51 -2.33
CA ARG A 122 5.32 -32.18 -1.41
C ARG A 122 6.01 -31.15 -0.53
N LEU A 123 6.27 -31.53 0.72
CA LEU A 123 6.93 -30.65 1.69
C LEU A 123 8.32 -30.20 1.20
N VAL A 124 9.06 -31.08 0.53
CA VAL A 124 10.38 -30.75 -0.03
C VAL A 124 10.34 -29.63 -1.08
N ASP A 125 9.25 -29.53 -1.86
CA ASP A 125 9.09 -28.49 -2.87
C ASP A 125 8.81 -27.14 -2.19
N ILE A 126 8.03 -27.15 -1.10
CA ILE A 126 7.79 -25.98 -0.24
C ILE A 126 9.11 -25.51 0.40
N GLU A 127 9.90 -26.43 0.96
CA GLU A 127 11.18 -26.11 1.58
C GLU A 127 12.20 -25.54 0.58
N ALA A 128 12.23 -26.05 -0.66
CA ALA A 128 13.07 -25.51 -1.72
C ALA A 128 12.69 -24.07 -2.09
N ALA A 129 11.39 -23.78 -2.19
CA ALA A 129 10.91 -22.42 -2.45
C ALA A 129 11.20 -21.45 -1.28
N ILE A 130 11.09 -21.91 -0.02
CA ILE A 130 11.51 -21.12 1.16
C ILE A 130 12.99 -20.74 1.05
N ARG A 131 13.88 -21.71 0.79
CA ARG A 131 15.32 -21.46 0.61
C ARG A 131 15.59 -20.46 -0.52
N ALA A 132 14.95 -20.63 -1.67
CA ALA A 132 15.11 -19.73 -2.81
C ALA A 132 14.74 -18.28 -2.45
N CYS A 133 13.67 -18.08 -1.67
CA CYS A 133 13.29 -16.76 -1.19
C CYS A 133 14.28 -16.22 -0.15
N GLY A 134 14.71 -17.04 0.81
CA GLY A 134 15.70 -16.66 1.83
C GLY A 134 17.02 -16.21 1.21
N THR A 135 17.60 -17.02 0.32
CA THR A 135 18.82 -16.69 -0.43
C THR A 135 18.65 -15.42 -1.27
N HIS A 136 17.47 -15.20 -1.87
CA HIS A 136 17.20 -14.00 -2.64
C HIS A 136 17.23 -12.73 -1.76
N LEU A 137 16.57 -12.75 -0.60
CA LEU A 137 16.53 -11.62 0.32
C LEU A 137 17.90 -11.31 0.91
N LEU A 138 18.60 -12.33 1.43
CA LEU A 138 19.94 -12.17 2.01
C LEU A 138 20.93 -11.66 0.97
N GLY A 139 20.95 -12.25 -0.23
CA GLY A 139 21.80 -11.77 -1.32
C GLY A 139 21.43 -10.36 -1.78
N SER A 140 20.16 -9.95 -1.71
CA SER A 140 19.78 -8.56 -2.01
C SER A 140 20.30 -7.60 -0.93
N PHE A 141 20.19 -7.97 0.35
CA PHE A 141 20.75 -7.19 1.44
C PHE A 141 22.27 -7.03 1.31
N GLU A 142 23.01 -8.13 1.11
CA GLU A 142 24.47 -8.14 0.96
C GLU A 142 24.94 -7.20 -0.16
N ARG A 143 24.29 -7.26 -1.34
CA ARG A 143 24.68 -6.42 -2.49
C ARG A 143 24.41 -4.94 -2.31
N ASN A 144 23.44 -4.58 -1.47
CA ASN A 144 22.85 -3.24 -1.45
C ASN A 144 23.02 -2.51 -0.11
N GLY A 145 23.28 -3.23 0.99
CA GLY A 145 23.20 -2.73 2.36
C GLY A 145 21.77 -2.44 2.85
N PHE A 146 20.75 -2.94 2.13
CA PHE A 146 19.33 -2.92 2.46
C PHE A 146 18.55 -3.79 1.47
N ILE A 147 17.31 -4.16 1.78
CA ILE A 147 16.41 -4.83 0.83
C ILE A 147 15.54 -3.76 0.15
N PRO A 148 15.62 -3.59 -1.19
CA PRO A 148 14.90 -2.51 -1.87
C PRO A 148 13.42 -2.83 -2.11
N ALA A 149 12.63 -1.76 -2.18
CA ALA A 149 11.34 -1.78 -2.85
C ALA A 149 11.30 -0.69 -3.94
N TYR A 150 10.25 -0.74 -4.74
CA TYR A 150 10.07 0.07 -5.93
C TYR A 150 8.69 0.71 -5.90
N ALA A 151 8.62 1.99 -6.25
CA ALA A 151 7.35 2.68 -6.48
C ALA A 151 7.18 3.01 -7.97
N THR A 152 5.96 2.93 -8.47
CA THR A 152 5.62 3.40 -9.81
C THR A 152 4.23 4.00 -9.87
N PHE A 153 4.03 4.95 -10.78
CA PHE A 153 2.74 5.59 -11.00
C PHE A 153 1.93 4.77 -12.00
N ASN A 154 0.76 4.26 -11.59
CA ASN A 154 -0.22 3.74 -12.52
C ASN A 154 -1.05 4.90 -13.07
N LEU A 155 -0.72 5.35 -14.29
CA LEU A 155 -1.39 6.50 -14.92
C LEU A 155 -2.84 6.21 -15.36
N LEU A 156 -3.27 4.94 -15.41
CA LEU A 156 -4.69 4.60 -15.61
C LEU A 156 -5.50 4.82 -14.32
N GLY A 157 -4.80 4.81 -13.20
CA GLY A 157 -5.29 5.11 -11.87
C GLY A 157 -6.24 4.12 -11.22
N ASP A 158 -6.76 4.48 -10.05
CA ASP A 158 -7.65 3.60 -9.28
C ASP A 158 -9.10 3.62 -9.83
N PRO A 159 -9.71 2.46 -10.13
CA PRO A 159 -11.07 2.38 -10.66
C PRO A 159 -12.15 3.07 -9.82
N ASP A 160 -11.96 3.20 -8.51
CA ASP A 160 -12.94 3.79 -7.59
C ASP A 160 -12.87 5.31 -7.54
N CYS A 161 -11.77 5.91 -8.00
CA CYS A 161 -11.63 7.36 -8.03
C CYS A 161 -12.37 7.95 -9.24
N ARG A 162 -13.53 8.58 -9.04
CA ARG A 162 -14.28 9.31 -10.08
C ARG A 162 -14.25 10.81 -9.83
N GLY A 163 -15.13 11.58 -10.48
CA GLY A 163 -15.19 13.03 -10.34
C GLY A 163 -15.41 13.48 -8.89
N ARG A 164 -16.26 12.76 -8.14
CA ARG A 164 -16.49 13.01 -6.71
C ARG A 164 -15.22 12.83 -5.88
N GLU A 165 -14.52 11.71 -6.03
CA GLU A 165 -13.31 11.41 -5.27
C GLU A 165 -12.15 12.35 -5.63
N LEU A 166 -12.06 12.77 -6.91
CA LEU A 166 -11.13 13.84 -7.29
C LEU A 166 -11.41 15.13 -6.51
N GLN A 167 -12.67 15.54 -6.40
CA GLN A 167 -13.05 16.74 -5.66
C GLN A 167 -12.70 16.62 -4.18
N MET A 168 -13.05 15.49 -3.55
CA MET A 168 -12.68 15.19 -2.16
C MET A 168 -11.17 15.31 -1.93
N ALA A 169 -10.36 14.73 -2.82
CA ALA A 169 -8.91 14.82 -2.72
C ALA A 169 -8.41 16.25 -2.89
N LEU A 170 -8.86 16.98 -3.91
CA LEU A 170 -8.41 18.35 -4.18
C LEU A 170 -8.79 19.32 -3.06
N THR A 171 -9.93 19.16 -2.42
CA THR A 171 -10.33 20.00 -1.27
C THR A 171 -9.69 19.54 0.04
N GLY A 172 -9.45 18.24 0.20
CA GLY A 172 -8.98 17.63 1.45
C GLY A 172 -7.45 17.62 1.66
N LEU A 173 -6.67 17.54 0.58
CA LEU A 173 -5.21 17.67 0.62
C LEU A 173 -4.83 19.07 1.13
N ASN A 174 -3.66 19.23 1.75
CA ASN A 174 -3.19 20.56 2.19
C ASN A 174 -2.18 21.16 1.22
N ALA A 175 -1.15 20.38 0.84
CA ALA A 175 -0.06 20.90 0.03
C ALA A 175 -0.48 21.07 -1.44
N ARG A 176 -0.27 22.28 -1.97
CA ARG A 176 -0.52 22.63 -3.38
C ARG A 176 0.20 21.69 -4.36
N GLY A 177 1.37 21.17 -3.98
CA GLY A 177 2.11 20.20 -4.80
C GLY A 177 1.33 18.90 -5.05
N TYR A 178 0.73 18.36 -3.99
CA TYR A 178 -0.13 17.17 -4.06
C TYR A 178 -1.45 17.44 -4.77
N LYS A 179 -2.06 18.62 -4.60
CA LYS A 179 -3.25 19.00 -5.35
C LYS A 179 -2.97 19.09 -6.86
N ASN A 180 -1.85 19.71 -7.21
CA ASN A 180 -1.39 19.84 -8.59
C ASN A 180 -1.14 18.48 -9.27
N SER A 181 -0.47 17.55 -8.58
CA SER A 181 -0.24 16.20 -9.13
C SER A 181 -1.53 15.40 -9.24
N THR A 182 -2.42 15.50 -8.25
CA THR A 182 -3.76 14.88 -8.25
C THR A 182 -4.57 15.38 -9.44
N LEU A 183 -4.61 16.69 -9.69
CA LEU A 183 -5.29 17.30 -10.82
C LEU A 183 -4.75 16.80 -12.16
N LEU A 184 -3.43 16.89 -12.37
CA LEU A 184 -2.82 16.58 -13.67
C LEU A 184 -2.82 15.10 -14.00
N PHE A 185 -2.57 14.22 -13.03
CA PHE A 185 -2.64 12.79 -13.31
C PHE A 185 -4.07 12.35 -13.60
N ASN A 186 -5.07 12.85 -12.87
CA ASN A 186 -6.47 12.54 -13.17
C ASN A 186 -6.93 13.12 -14.51
N LEU A 187 -6.42 14.29 -14.91
CA LEU A 187 -6.64 14.80 -16.27
C LEU A 187 -6.02 13.87 -17.32
N ALA A 188 -4.76 13.47 -17.16
CA ALA A 188 -4.08 12.57 -18.08
C ALA A 188 -4.77 11.20 -18.18
N ARG A 189 -5.25 10.69 -17.05
CA ARG A 189 -6.01 9.44 -16.93
C ARG A 189 -7.21 9.38 -17.86
N VAL A 190 -7.94 10.49 -18.05
CA VAL A 190 -9.09 10.53 -18.99
C VAL A 190 -8.64 10.21 -20.41
N PHE A 191 -7.57 10.85 -20.89
CA PHE A 191 -7.02 10.62 -22.23
C PHE A 191 -6.45 9.22 -22.39
N ILE A 192 -5.81 8.69 -21.35
CA ILE A 192 -5.28 7.32 -21.34
C ILE A 192 -6.43 6.32 -21.43
N ALA A 193 -7.41 6.40 -20.54
CA ALA A 193 -8.50 5.43 -20.43
C ALA A 193 -9.37 5.33 -21.69
N ARG A 194 -9.42 6.42 -22.48
CA ARG A 194 -10.24 6.54 -23.71
C ARG A 194 -9.44 6.43 -25.00
N SER A 195 -8.20 5.95 -24.92
CA SER A 195 -7.36 5.76 -26.10
C SER A 195 -6.70 4.38 -26.11
N PRO A 196 -6.20 3.91 -27.28
CA PRO A 196 -5.44 2.67 -27.36
C PRO A 196 -4.14 2.66 -26.53
N ALA A 197 -3.67 3.83 -26.05
CA ALA A 197 -2.51 3.91 -25.15
C ALA A 197 -2.73 3.20 -23.81
N ARG A 198 -3.98 3.00 -23.39
CA ARG A 198 -4.36 2.22 -22.20
C ARG A 198 -3.67 0.86 -22.16
N ASP A 199 -3.68 0.12 -23.26
CA ASP A 199 -3.14 -1.26 -23.32
C ASP A 199 -1.61 -1.31 -23.17
N VAL A 200 -0.92 -0.19 -23.42
CA VAL A 200 0.54 -0.07 -23.25
C VAL A 200 0.87 0.36 -21.83
N ILE A 201 0.07 1.28 -21.28
CA ILE A 201 0.29 1.90 -19.97
C ILE A 201 -0.12 0.96 -18.85
N ASN A 202 -1.25 0.25 -19.00
CA ASN A 202 -1.72 -0.75 -18.05
C ASN A 202 -2.17 -2.02 -18.80
N PRO A 203 -1.21 -2.89 -19.17
CA PRO A 203 -1.49 -4.12 -19.88
C PRO A 203 -2.26 -5.10 -18.97
N PRO A 204 -3.19 -5.90 -19.50
CA PRO A 204 -3.95 -6.86 -18.69
C PRO A 204 -3.06 -7.92 -18.00
N TRP A 205 -3.43 -8.28 -16.78
CA TRP A 205 -2.75 -9.26 -15.94
C TRP A 205 -3.70 -10.33 -15.39
N THR A 206 -3.14 -11.31 -14.70
CA THR A 206 -3.86 -12.40 -14.00
C THR A 206 -3.71 -12.20 -12.50
N GLY A 207 -4.76 -12.54 -11.74
CA GLY A 207 -4.81 -12.31 -10.30
C GLY A 207 -5.37 -10.93 -9.95
N ILE A 208 -5.30 -10.60 -8.67
CA ILE A 208 -5.80 -9.35 -8.11
C ILE A 208 -4.66 -8.35 -8.07
N ALA A 209 -3.56 -8.68 -7.38
CA ALA A 209 -2.38 -7.83 -7.27
C ALA A 209 -1.77 -7.54 -8.64
N GLU A 210 -1.74 -6.26 -9.01
CA GLU A 210 -1.18 -5.80 -10.27
C GLU A 210 0.34 -6.04 -10.33
N PRO A 211 0.87 -6.73 -11.35
CA PRO A 211 2.31 -6.78 -11.58
C PRO A 211 2.86 -5.39 -11.81
N MET A 212 3.95 -5.04 -11.14
CA MET A 212 4.57 -3.73 -11.34
C MET A 212 5.09 -3.60 -12.77
N TRP A 213 4.35 -2.81 -13.56
CA TRP A 213 4.67 -2.51 -14.96
C TRP A 213 4.81 -1.01 -15.14
N SER A 214 6.03 -0.56 -15.39
CA SER A 214 6.31 0.81 -15.82
C SER A 214 7.77 0.95 -16.24
N PRO A 215 8.06 1.76 -17.27
CA PRO A 215 9.43 2.10 -17.63
C PRO A 215 10.14 2.93 -16.56
N VAL A 216 9.40 3.57 -15.64
CA VAL A 216 9.95 4.40 -14.56
C VAL A 216 9.58 3.78 -13.22
N GLN A 217 10.58 3.24 -12.53
CA GLN A 217 10.46 2.71 -11.18
C GLN A 217 11.42 3.43 -10.25
N ILE A 218 10.93 3.82 -9.08
CA ILE A 218 11.70 4.53 -8.07
C ILE A 218 12.13 3.50 -7.02
N ARG A 219 13.39 3.07 -7.12
CA ARG A 219 14.01 2.25 -6.08
C ARG A 219 14.24 3.07 -4.82
N HIS A 220 13.85 2.55 -3.65
CA HIS A 220 14.02 3.22 -2.38
C HIS A 220 13.95 2.26 -1.17
N ARG A 221 14.29 2.79 0.01
CA ARG A 221 14.19 2.16 1.33
C ARG A 221 13.23 2.97 2.21
N THR A 222 12.43 2.29 3.02
CA THR A 222 11.58 2.90 4.06
C THR A 222 11.63 2.07 5.33
N ALA A 223 11.34 2.67 6.47
CA ALA A 223 11.22 1.92 7.73
C ALA A 223 10.05 0.92 7.69
N TYR A 224 8.99 1.27 6.96
CA TYR A 224 7.85 0.39 6.74
C TYR A 224 8.28 -0.92 6.09
N TYR A 225 9.07 -0.86 5.00
CA TYR A 225 9.51 -2.08 4.30
C TYR A 225 10.44 -2.93 5.17
N ASP A 226 11.39 -2.29 5.85
CA ASP A 226 12.33 -2.95 6.73
C ASP A 226 11.61 -3.71 7.86
N ALA A 227 10.52 -3.17 8.41
CA ALA A 227 9.70 -3.89 9.39
C ALA A 227 9.17 -5.24 8.86
N PHE A 228 8.68 -5.27 7.61
CA PHE A 228 8.21 -6.52 6.99
C PHE A 228 9.35 -7.45 6.57
N PHE A 229 10.49 -6.91 6.13
CA PHE A 229 11.65 -7.73 5.82
C PHE A 229 12.27 -8.38 7.07
N ILE A 230 12.24 -7.70 8.22
CA ILE A 230 12.58 -8.30 9.52
C ILE A 230 11.69 -9.51 9.77
N GLU A 231 10.37 -9.37 9.63
CA GLU A 231 9.43 -10.49 9.86
C GLU A 231 9.65 -11.67 8.90
N ALA A 232 9.98 -11.39 7.64
CA ALA A 232 10.31 -12.42 6.67
C ALA A 232 11.59 -13.18 7.04
N LEU A 233 12.64 -12.47 7.46
CA LEU A 233 13.89 -13.13 7.88
C LEU A 233 13.72 -13.88 9.20
N LEU A 234 12.95 -13.37 10.16
CA LEU A 234 12.58 -14.11 11.37
C LEU A 234 11.82 -15.40 11.03
N SER A 235 10.85 -15.31 10.10
CA SER A 235 10.13 -16.49 9.61
C SER A 235 11.06 -17.49 8.91
N TYR A 236 12.12 -17.01 8.23
CA TYR A 236 13.13 -17.89 7.63
C TYR A 236 13.92 -18.64 8.70
N LEU A 237 14.38 -17.93 9.74
CA LEU A 237 15.11 -18.51 10.85
C LEU A 237 14.28 -19.58 11.59
N ASP A 238 13.00 -19.32 11.83
CA ASP A 238 12.05 -20.24 12.48
C ASP A 238 11.82 -21.55 11.69
N THR A 239 12.17 -21.58 10.40
CA THR A 239 12.02 -22.82 9.60
C THR A 239 13.13 -23.84 9.88
N GLU A 240 14.25 -23.40 10.45
CA GLU A 240 15.49 -24.18 10.62
C GLU A 240 16.07 -24.71 9.29
N LEU A 241 15.67 -24.11 8.16
CA LEU A 241 16.21 -24.46 6.85
C LEU A 241 17.53 -23.74 6.59
N ALA A 242 17.70 -22.51 7.08
CA ALA A 242 18.88 -21.70 6.84
C ALA A 242 20.19 -22.41 7.22
N THR A 243 21.24 -22.23 6.42
CA THR A 243 22.60 -22.67 6.80
C THR A 243 23.13 -21.85 7.97
N THR A 244 24.18 -22.31 8.64
CA THR A 244 24.81 -21.54 9.74
C THR A 244 25.24 -20.14 9.31
N GLU A 245 25.77 -20.00 8.09
CA GLU A 245 26.15 -18.72 7.49
C GLU A 245 24.91 -17.83 7.26
N GLU A 246 23.87 -18.38 6.61
CA GLU A 246 22.62 -17.66 6.38
C GLU A 246 21.93 -17.22 7.68
N VAL A 247 22.06 -18.01 8.77
CA VAL A 247 21.56 -17.61 10.09
C VAL A 247 22.30 -16.39 10.63
N ALA A 248 23.62 -16.34 10.49
CA ALA A 248 24.43 -15.21 10.91
C ALA A 248 24.10 -13.96 10.08
N ASP A 249 24.01 -14.11 8.76
CA ASP A 249 23.69 -13.02 7.83
C ASP A 249 22.28 -12.47 8.07
N ALA A 250 21.30 -13.34 8.28
CA ALA A 250 19.93 -12.94 8.58
C ALA A 250 19.85 -12.14 9.89
N ARG A 251 20.56 -12.57 10.94
CA ARG A 251 20.61 -11.84 12.21
C ARG A 251 21.24 -10.47 12.04
N ASN A 252 22.37 -10.38 11.33
CA ASN A 252 23.01 -9.09 11.05
C ASN A 252 22.07 -8.15 10.26
N ALA A 253 21.42 -8.66 9.21
CA ALA A 253 20.46 -7.87 8.43
C ALA A 253 19.27 -7.41 9.28
N ILE A 254 18.73 -8.26 10.14
CA ILE A 254 17.65 -7.91 11.09
C ILE A 254 18.11 -6.79 12.01
N ASP A 255 19.28 -6.90 12.64
CA ASP A 255 19.79 -5.89 13.56
C ASP A 255 19.99 -4.52 12.87
N GLU A 256 20.52 -4.51 11.65
CA GLU A 256 20.68 -3.28 10.85
C GLU A 256 19.33 -2.65 10.46
N MET A 257 18.34 -3.47 10.10
CA MET A 257 16.98 -3.00 9.79
C MET A 257 16.26 -2.47 11.05
N VAL A 258 16.41 -3.14 12.20
CA VAL A 258 15.88 -2.66 13.48
C VAL A 258 16.51 -1.31 13.84
N ALA A 259 17.82 -1.18 13.70
CA ALA A 259 18.51 0.09 13.93
C ALA A 259 18.03 1.19 12.97
N PHE A 260 17.76 0.86 11.71
CA PHE A 260 17.21 1.82 10.76
C PHE A 260 15.79 2.27 11.14
N CYS A 261 14.92 1.34 11.53
CA CYS A 261 13.57 1.63 11.98
C CYS A 261 13.56 2.48 13.27
N LEU A 262 14.30 2.05 14.29
CA LEU A 262 14.21 2.67 15.61
C LEU A 262 15.17 3.83 15.83
N ASN A 263 16.30 3.93 15.10
CA ASN A 263 17.27 5.01 15.31
C ASN A 263 17.26 6.01 14.15
N THR A 264 17.50 5.54 12.94
CA THR A 264 17.61 6.42 11.77
C THR A 264 16.27 7.09 11.42
N SER A 265 15.18 6.34 11.56
CA SER A 265 13.84 6.78 11.17
C SER A 265 13.03 7.35 12.33
N ARG A 266 13.66 7.54 13.51
CA ARG A 266 13.00 8.12 14.68
C ARG A 266 12.77 9.61 14.51
N GLU A 267 11.54 10.03 14.74
CA GLU A 267 11.14 11.43 14.85
C GLU A 267 10.42 11.67 16.18
N PHE A 268 10.45 12.90 16.70
CA PHE A 268 9.65 13.29 17.85
C PHE A 268 8.48 14.15 17.41
N VAL A 269 7.27 13.82 17.87
CA VAL A 269 6.05 14.58 17.59
C VAL A 269 5.38 15.03 18.88
N ARG A 270 4.44 15.96 18.78
CA ARG A 270 3.73 16.54 19.94
C ARG A 270 2.43 15.79 20.22
N GLY A 271 2.20 15.46 21.49
CA GLY A 271 0.91 15.00 22.02
C GLY A 271 0.02 16.16 22.50
N ARG A 272 -1.12 15.80 23.11
CA ARG A 272 -2.18 16.74 23.55
C ARG A 272 -1.70 17.77 24.58
N ASP A 273 -0.85 17.34 25.51
CA ASP A 273 -0.38 18.15 26.65
C ASP A 273 1.09 18.59 26.52
N ARG A 274 1.59 18.71 25.28
CA ARG A 274 3.01 18.94 24.94
C ARG A 274 3.97 17.80 25.28
N ASP A 275 3.43 16.65 25.67
CA ASP A 275 4.21 15.41 25.76
C ASP A 275 4.87 15.10 24.42
N ARG A 276 6.10 14.60 24.48
CA ARG A 276 6.88 14.23 23.30
C ARG A 276 6.76 12.73 23.10
N PHE A 277 6.27 12.33 21.94
CA PHE A 277 6.23 10.94 21.53
C PHE A 277 7.31 10.70 20.48
N ALA A 278 8.10 9.65 20.68
CA ALA A 278 8.95 9.11 19.64
C ALA A 278 8.08 8.27 18.68
N VAL A 279 8.15 8.57 17.39
CA VAL A 279 7.44 7.87 16.30
C VAL A 279 8.45 7.55 15.18
N VAL A 280 8.01 6.79 14.18
CA VAL A 280 8.86 6.40 13.05
C VAL A 280 8.35 7.03 11.77
N THR A 281 9.21 7.80 11.09
CA THR A 281 8.92 8.31 9.74
C THR A 281 9.25 7.25 8.70
N ALA A 282 8.32 6.96 7.78
CA ALA A 282 8.56 5.96 6.74
C ALA A 282 9.77 6.33 5.85
N LEU A 283 9.89 7.61 5.53
CA LEU A 283 10.94 8.15 4.68
C LEU A 283 11.81 9.12 5.49
N PRO A 284 12.85 8.63 6.19
CA PRO A 284 13.81 9.50 6.86
C PRO A 284 14.46 10.47 5.85
N PRO A 285 14.98 11.63 6.29
CA PRO A 285 15.64 12.57 5.39
C PRO A 285 16.79 11.95 4.58
N PRO A 286 17.12 12.50 3.39
CA PRO A 286 18.28 12.05 2.61
C PRO A 286 19.58 12.02 3.44
N PRO A 287 20.48 11.04 3.20
CA PRO A 287 20.49 10.08 2.09
C PRO A 287 19.75 8.75 2.36
N HIS A 288 19.07 8.64 3.51
CA HIS A 288 18.55 7.39 4.04
C HIS A 288 17.52 6.64 3.17
N PRO A 289 16.63 7.32 2.42
CA PRO A 289 15.69 6.65 1.50
C PRO A 289 16.34 5.97 0.29
N ARG A 290 17.63 6.20 0.05
CA ARG A 290 18.39 5.63 -1.08
C ARG A 290 17.77 5.89 -2.46
N PHE A 291 17.06 7.01 -2.63
CA PHE A 291 16.67 7.49 -3.96
C PHE A 291 17.90 7.73 -4.84
N SER A 292 17.76 7.54 -6.15
CA SER A 292 18.76 8.07 -7.09
C SER A 292 18.81 9.60 -6.97
N ARG A 293 19.97 10.21 -7.22
CA ARG A 293 20.11 11.69 -7.19
C ARG A 293 19.06 12.36 -8.07
N PHE A 294 18.87 11.84 -9.28
CA PHE A 294 17.84 12.30 -10.20
C PHE A 294 16.44 12.33 -9.58
N PHE A 295 16.03 11.26 -8.86
CA PHE A 295 14.71 11.22 -8.23
C PHE A 295 14.63 12.10 -6.98
N ALA A 296 15.69 12.21 -6.20
CA ALA A 296 15.75 13.11 -5.05
C ALA A 296 15.55 14.58 -5.50
N ASP A 297 16.26 15.01 -6.54
CA ASP A 297 16.17 16.35 -7.11
C ASP A 297 14.76 16.62 -7.68
N ILE A 298 14.14 15.62 -8.33
CA ILE A 298 12.77 15.72 -8.82
C ILE A 298 11.80 15.89 -7.66
N LYS A 299 11.88 15.06 -6.62
CA LYS A 299 10.98 15.14 -5.47
C LYS A 299 11.07 16.51 -4.79
N GLN A 300 12.27 16.99 -4.55
CA GLN A 300 12.49 18.30 -3.94
C GLN A 300 11.93 19.43 -4.79
N ARG A 301 12.24 19.45 -6.09
CA ARG A 301 11.72 20.48 -7.02
C ARG A 301 10.20 20.47 -7.13
N LEU A 302 9.58 19.31 -6.97
CA LEU A 302 8.13 19.13 -7.01
C LEU A 302 7.47 19.18 -5.61
N GLY A 303 8.15 19.70 -4.58
CA GLY A 303 7.58 19.89 -3.25
C GLY A 303 7.07 18.59 -2.59
N PHE A 304 7.72 17.46 -2.90
CA PHE A 304 7.48 16.14 -2.32
C PHE A 304 8.61 15.73 -1.36
N ASP A 305 9.31 16.70 -0.77
CA ASP A 305 10.42 16.53 0.17
C ASP A 305 10.02 16.62 1.64
N VAL A 306 8.78 17.00 1.93
CA VAL A 306 8.21 16.88 3.28
C VAL A 306 7.71 15.46 3.48
N TYR A 307 8.40 14.73 4.36
CA TYR A 307 8.03 13.40 4.82
C TYR A 307 7.46 13.54 6.23
N VAL A 308 6.24 13.05 6.45
CA VAL A 308 5.63 13.04 7.79
C VAL A 308 5.48 11.59 8.26
N PRO A 309 5.52 11.35 9.58
CA PRO A 309 5.26 10.01 10.11
C PRO A 309 3.83 9.55 9.84
N ASP A 310 3.63 8.24 9.89
CA ASP A 310 2.32 7.59 9.79
C ASP A 310 2.17 6.54 10.89
N CYS A 311 0.90 6.21 11.17
CA CYS A 311 0.55 5.36 12.30
C CYS A 311 1.01 3.91 12.11
N ASP A 312 0.93 3.37 10.89
CA ASP A 312 1.31 2.00 10.55
C ASP A 312 2.81 1.78 10.56
N THR A 313 3.62 2.65 9.95
CA THR A 313 5.09 2.52 10.01
C THR A 313 5.57 2.47 11.45
N THR A 314 5.02 3.34 12.30
CA THR A 314 5.36 3.34 13.72
C THR A 314 4.95 2.03 14.41
N ALA A 315 3.73 1.53 14.16
CA ALA A 315 3.24 0.28 14.74
C ALA A 315 4.04 -0.95 14.26
N CYS A 316 4.25 -1.08 12.95
CA CYS A 316 5.00 -2.16 12.33
C CYS A 316 6.46 -2.17 12.82
N ALA A 317 7.13 -1.01 12.89
CA ALA A 317 8.50 -0.91 13.37
C ALA A 317 8.64 -1.40 14.83
N PHE A 318 7.72 -1.01 15.71
CA PHE A 318 7.71 -1.49 17.10
C PHE A 318 7.43 -2.99 17.18
N SER A 319 6.44 -3.48 16.43
CA SER A 319 6.08 -4.90 16.37
C SER A 319 7.27 -5.75 15.90
N ALA A 320 7.89 -5.37 14.79
CA ALA A 320 9.04 -6.06 14.20
C ALA A 320 10.26 -6.04 15.14
N ALA A 321 10.58 -4.89 15.73
CA ALA A 321 11.70 -4.77 16.66
C ALA A 321 11.49 -5.60 17.93
N THR A 322 10.27 -5.62 18.48
CA THR A 322 9.94 -6.48 19.63
C THR A 322 10.05 -7.97 19.27
N LYS A 323 9.59 -8.39 18.08
CA LYS A 323 9.78 -9.77 17.59
C LYS A 323 11.26 -10.13 17.43
N ALA A 324 12.08 -9.19 16.98
CA ALA A 324 13.53 -9.36 16.88
C ALA A 324 14.26 -9.34 18.24
N GLY A 325 13.55 -9.12 19.35
CA GLY A 325 14.15 -9.08 20.68
C GLY A 325 14.89 -7.78 21.02
N ALA A 326 14.59 -6.69 20.31
CA ALA A 326 15.19 -5.39 20.55
C ALA A 326 14.83 -4.84 21.94
N SER A 327 15.77 -4.14 22.58
CA SER A 327 15.64 -3.57 23.92
C SER A 327 15.63 -2.03 23.92
N ASP A 328 15.38 -1.39 22.78
CA ASP A 328 15.41 0.06 22.65
C ASP A 328 14.42 0.74 23.61
N PRO A 329 14.82 1.78 24.36
CA PRO A 329 13.94 2.51 25.28
C PRO A 329 12.65 3.04 24.65
N MET A 330 12.66 3.35 23.36
CA MET A 330 11.49 3.80 22.61
C MET A 330 10.32 2.81 22.72
N LEU A 331 10.61 1.50 22.83
CA LEU A 331 9.60 0.46 22.92
C LEU A 331 8.83 0.45 24.27
N GLN A 332 9.33 1.17 25.28
CA GLN A 332 8.66 1.36 26.57
C GLN A 332 7.55 2.42 26.51
N GLN A 333 7.55 3.27 25.47
CA GLN A 333 6.51 4.26 25.27
C GLN A 333 5.18 3.59 24.91
N PRO A 334 4.09 3.81 25.67
CA PRO A 334 2.78 3.26 25.36
C PRO A 334 2.15 4.00 24.17
N LEU A 335 2.44 3.56 22.94
CA LEU A 335 1.93 4.21 21.73
C LEU A 335 0.39 4.27 21.67
N ILE A 336 -0.30 3.37 22.36
CA ILE A 336 -1.77 3.41 22.45
C ILE A 336 -2.29 4.73 23.06
N ASP A 337 -1.53 5.38 23.95
CA ASP A 337 -1.87 6.70 24.48
C ASP A 337 -1.77 7.79 23.41
N PHE A 338 -0.78 7.66 22.52
CA PHE A 338 -0.60 8.55 21.38
C PHE A 338 -1.68 8.33 20.31
N TYR A 339 -1.95 7.07 19.95
CA TYR A 339 -2.98 6.71 18.98
C TYR A 339 -4.39 7.13 19.42
N ALA A 340 -4.66 7.20 20.72
CA ALA A 340 -5.91 7.73 21.24
C ALA A 340 -6.18 9.19 20.84
N LEU A 341 -5.14 9.96 20.47
CA LEU A 341 -5.26 11.34 19.95
C LEU A 341 -5.75 11.38 18.50
N TYR A 342 -5.45 10.33 17.74
CA TYR A 342 -5.81 10.16 16.33
C TYR A 342 -7.03 9.24 16.15
N GLN A 343 -7.62 8.76 17.24
CA GLN A 343 -8.83 7.94 17.23
C GLN A 343 -10.08 8.81 17.03
N ILE A 344 -10.86 8.45 16.03
CA ILE A 344 -12.11 9.10 15.65
C ILE A 344 -13.19 8.80 16.70
N ARG A 345 -13.96 9.85 17.06
CA ARG A 345 -15.09 9.77 17.97
C ARG A 345 -16.27 10.53 17.39
N ALA A 346 -17.46 9.94 17.43
CA ALA A 346 -18.69 10.63 17.05
C ALA A 346 -18.81 12.02 17.74
N GLY A 347 -18.91 13.08 16.94
CA GLY A 347 -19.10 14.47 17.39
C GLY A 347 -17.94 15.14 18.14
N GLY A 348 -16.77 14.50 18.26
CA GLY A 348 -15.76 14.86 19.27
C GLY A 348 -14.56 15.69 18.83
N ASN A 349 -14.32 15.87 17.53
CA ASN A 349 -13.22 16.66 16.98
C ASN A 349 -13.68 17.13 15.58
N ALA A 350 -13.28 18.31 15.11
CA ALA A 350 -13.40 18.66 13.68
C ALA A 350 -12.89 17.47 12.82
N PRO A 351 -13.46 17.17 11.65
CA PRO A 351 -13.26 15.88 10.98
C PRO A 351 -11.76 15.61 10.83
N GLN A 352 -11.26 14.63 11.59
CA GLN A 352 -9.85 14.24 11.56
C GLN A 352 -9.48 13.73 10.16
N VAL A 353 -10.47 13.17 9.45
CA VAL A 353 -10.40 12.78 8.04
C VAL A 353 -10.74 14.00 7.17
N THR A 354 -9.75 14.54 6.47
CA THR A 354 -9.95 15.63 5.50
C THR A 354 -10.06 15.12 4.06
N VAL A 355 -9.59 13.90 3.77
CA VAL A 355 -9.65 13.25 2.45
C VAL A 355 -10.51 11.96 2.56
N PRO A 356 -11.85 12.06 2.59
CA PRO A 356 -12.74 10.96 2.94
C PRO A 356 -13.08 10.06 1.72
N LEU A 357 -12.07 9.48 1.07
CA LEU A 357 -12.25 8.69 -0.17
C LEU A 357 -13.11 7.43 0.02
N ASN A 358 -13.17 6.91 1.24
CA ASN A 358 -13.89 5.71 1.63
C ASN A 358 -15.02 6.02 2.65
N GLU A 359 -15.67 7.18 2.56
CA GLU A 359 -16.71 7.61 3.52
C GLU A 359 -17.97 6.72 3.59
N HIS A 360 -18.04 5.66 2.80
CA HIS A 360 -19.09 4.64 2.92
C HIS A 360 -18.86 3.69 4.10
N ILE A 361 -17.68 3.71 4.75
CA ILE A 361 -17.42 2.95 5.97
C ILE A 361 -17.66 3.81 7.21
N ASP A 362 -18.06 3.16 8.31
CA ASP A 362 -18.21 3.82 9.61
C ASP A 362 -16.84 3.94 10.29
N TYR A 363 -16.36 5.18 10.45
CA TYR A 363 -15.07 5.48 11.04
C TYR A 363 -15.00 5.45 12.58
N ASP A 364 -16.12 5.31 13.30
CA ASP A 364 -16.10 5.45 14.77
C ASP A 364 -15.14 4.46 15.45
N GLY A 365 -14.22 4.96 16.28
CA GLY A 365 -13.22 4.15 16.96
C GLY A 365 -11.97 3.80 16.14
N ALA A 366 -11.93 4.13 14.85
CA ALA A 366 -10.76 3.94 13.98
C ALA A 366 -9.72 5.06 14.17
N ILE A 367 -8.50 4.83 13.72
CA ILE A 367 -7.36 5.75 13.76
C ILE A 367 -7.04 6.21 12.34
N VAL A 368 -6.83 7.52 12.18
CA VAL A 368 -6.41 8.13 10.91
C VAL A 368 -4.95 7.83 10.58
N THR A 369 -4.58 7.87 9.29
CA THR A 369 -3.28 7.41 8.79
C THR A 369 -2.12 8.30 9.26
N TRP A 370 -2.21 9.60 8.99
CA TRP A 370 -1.07 10.50 9.03
C TRP A 370 -0.89 11.15 10.40
N ILE A 371 0.37 11.27 10.82
CA ILE A 371 0.82 11.95 12.02
C ILE A 371 1.41 13.31 11.63
N ASP A 372 1.13 14.32 12.43
CA ASP A 372 1.73 15.64 12.24
C ASP A 372 3.22 15.60 12.52
N SER A 373 4.03 16.25 11.67
CA SER A 373 5.44 16.49 12.01
C SER A 373 5.55 17.34 13.28
N PHE A 374 6.74 17.40 13.89
CA PHE A 374 6.95 18.28 15.05
C PHE A 374 6.61 19.76 14.76
N ALA A 375 6.77 20.19 13.50
CA ALA A 375 6.43 21.52 13.02
C ALA A 375 4.93 21.70 12.70
N GLY A 376 4.13 20.64 12.81
CA GLY A 376 2.70 20.64 12.49
C GLY A 376 2.41 20.51 10.99
N GLU A 377 3.38 20.05 10.19
CA GLU A 377 3.19 19.91 8.75
C GLU A 377 2.29 18.70 8.44
N ARG A 378 1.35 18.89 7.49
CA ARG A 378 0.38 17.86 7.07
C ARG A 378 0.18 17.90 5.56
N PRO A 379 1.18 17.62 4.71
CA PRO A 379 1.07 17.86 3.27
C PRO A 379 -0.10 17.08 2.62
N PHE A 380 -0.43 15.90 3.15
CA PHE A 380 -1.42 14.98 2.61
C PHE A 380 -2.87 15.21 3.09
N GLY A 381 -3.13 16.23 3.92
CA GLY A 381 -4.38 16.20 4.70
C GLY A 381 -4.37 15.00 5.65
N ASN A 382 -5.52 14.38 5.89
CA ASN A 382 -5.57 13.08 6.54
C ASN A 382 -6.71 12.21 6.03
N ASP A 383 -6.50 10.91 6.05
CA ASP A 383 -7.41 9.89 5.56
C ASP A 383 -7.40 8.68 6.51
N LEU A 384 -8.09 7.61 6.11
CA LEU A 384 -8.18 6.41 6.92
C LEU A 384 -8.17 5.17 6.03
N ASP A 385 -7.22 4.27 6.23
CA ASP A 385 -7.25 2.92 5.68
C ASP A 385 -7.50 1.88 6.78
N PRO A 386 -8.46 0.96 6.62
CA PRO A 386 -8.70 -0.06 7.62
C PRO A 386 -7.50 -0.96 7.94
N THR A 387 -6.65 -1.27 6.96
CA THR A 387 -5.54 -2.22 7.12
C THR A 387 -4.50 -1.68 8.11
N LEU A 388 -4.24 -0.36 8.09
CA LEU A 388 -3.29 0.30 9.01
C LEU A 388 -3.69 0.14 10.49
N ASN A 389 -5.00 0.09 10.75
CA ASN A 389 -5.54 -0.02 12.10
C ASN A 389 -5.25 -1.40 12.70
N LEU A 390 -5.12 -2.45 11.86
CA LEU A 390 -4.75 -3.79 12.32
C LEU A 390 -3.31 -3.81 12.87
N ASP A 391 -2.40 -3.03 12.31
CA ASP A 391 -1.02 -2.93 12.84
C ASP A 391 -1.02 -2.28 14.23
N VAL A 392 -1.89 -1.28 14.46
CA VAL A 392 -2.06 -0.68 15.80
C VAL A 392 -2.63 -1.68 16.80
N VAL A 393 -3.59 -2.51 16.40
CA VAL A 393 -4.10 -3.60 17.25
C VAL A 393 -2.98 -4.60 17.53
N GLU A 394 -2.27 -5.07 16.51
CA GLU A 394 -1.20 -6.06 16.66
C GLU A 394 -0.11 -5.57 17.63
N VAL A 395 0.41 -4.35 17.45
CA VAL A 395 1.47 -3.82 18.31
C VAL A 395 0.98 -3.67 19.75
N SER A 396 -0.27 -3.27 19.96
CA SER A 396 -0.89 -3.15 21.28
C SER A 396 -0.97 -4.51 21.97
N LEU A 397 -1.42 -5.55 21.25
CA LEU A 397 -1.48 -6.91 21.79
C LEU A 397 -0.08 -7.46 22.14
N ARG A 398 0.94 -7.16 21.33
CA ARG A 398 2.32 -7.61 21.59
C ARG A 398 3.00 -6.88 22.74
N HIS A 399 2.55 -5.68 23.05
CA HIS A 399 3.07 -4.86 24.15
C HIS A 399 2.11 -4.80 25.34
N LEU A 400 1.15 -5.74 25.44
CA LEU A 400 0.06 -5.71 26.42
C LEU A 400 0.53 -5.45 27.86
N GLU A 401 1.51 -6.25 28.33
CA GLU A 401 2.11 -6.12 29.66
C GLU A 401 3.02 -4.90 29.75
N ARG A 402 3.92 -4.71 28.76
CA ARG A 402 4.89 -3.60 28.73
C ARG A 402 4.19 -2.24 28.80
N TRP A 403 3.03 -2.11 28.18
CA TRP A 403 2.23 -0.87 28.14
C TRP A 403 1.06 -0.88 29.12
N GLN A 404 0.96 -1.88 29.99
CA GLN A 404 -0.07 -1.98 31.04
C GLN A 404 -1.48 -1.73 30.50
N ILE A 405 -1.81 -2.35 29.35
CA ILE A 405 -3.04 -2.05 28.63
C ILE A 405 -4.26 -2.53 29.42
N LEU A 406 -4.18 -3.69 30.05
CA LEU A 406 -5.29 -4.25 30.82
C LEU A 406 -5.52 -3.49 32.14
N GLU A 407 -4.43 -2.98 32.72
CA GLU A 407 -4.42 -2.27 34.00
C GLU A 407 -4.83 -0.80 33.84
N THR A 408 -4.76 -0.25 32.64
CA THR A 408 -5.07 1.15 32.35
C THR A 408 -6.39 1.26 31.57
N PRO A 409 -7.52 1.64 32.21
CA PRO A 409 -8.84 1.59 31.58
C PRO A 409 -8.97 2.38 30.27
N SER A 410 -8.28 3.53 30.16
CA SER A 410 -8.28 4.33 28.93
C SER A 410 -7.57 3.63 27.76
N ARG A 411 -6.49 2.89 28.02
CA ARG A 411 -5.75 2.13 26.99
C ARG A 411 -6.58 0.98 26.48
N LEU A 412 -7.18 0.21 27.39
CA LEU A 412 -8.11 -0.86 27.06
C LEU A 412 -9.29 -0.34 26.23
N ALA A 413 -9.90 0.77 26.66
CA ALA A 413 -11.03 1.38 25.93
C ALA A 413 -10.65 1.84 24.52
N THR A 414 -9.44 2.39 24.33
CA THR A 414 -8.93 2.76 23.00
C THR A 414 -8.81 1.52 22.12
N LEU A 415 -8.18 0.44 22.62
CA LEU A 415 -8.02 -0.82 21.89
C LEU A 415 -9.38 -1.45 21.51
N GLN A 416 -10.31 -1.52 22.46
CA GLN A 416 -11.65 -2.08 22.25
C GLN A 416 -12.45 -1.32 21.19
N ARG A 417 -12.28 -0.01 21.09
CA ARG A 417 -12.93 0.81 20.04
C ARG A 417 -12.40 0.49 18.65
N ILE A 418 -11.09 0.26 18.51
CA ILE A 418 -10.49 -0.14 17.22
C ILE A 418 -11.03 -1.53 16.83
N ILE A 419 -11.14 -2.45 17.79
CA ILE A 419 -11.78 -3.77 17.57
C ILE A 419 -13.24 -3.59 17.14
N GLY A 420 -13.98 -2.69 17.79
CA GLY A 420 -15.36 -2.34 17.43
C GLY A 420 -15.49 -1.82 16.00
N PHE A 421 -14.55 -0.96 15.55
CA PHE A 421 -14.46 -0.51 14.16
C PHE A 421 -14.32 -1.69 13.19
N HIS A 422 -13.35 -2.57 13.41
CA HIS A 422 -13.15 -3.75 12.55
C HIS A 422 -14.36 -4.68 12.55
N ARG A 423 -15.03 -4.85 13.70
CA ARG A 423 -16.25 -5.65 13.79
C ARG A 423 -17.35 -5.12 12.87
N ARG A 424 -17.56 -3.80 12.83
CA ARG A 424 -18.55 -3.17 11.94
C ARG A 424 -18.14 -3.21 10.46
N LEU A 425 -16.86 -2.97 10.17
CA LEU A 425 -16.32 -3.08 8.81
C LEU A 425 -16.47 -4.49 8.24
N ILE A 426 -16.14 -5.51 9.02
CA ILE A 426 -16.25 -6.91 8.60
C ILE A 426 -17.72 -7.36 8.59
N GLY A 427 -18.50 -6.96 9.58
CA GLY A 427 -19.93 -7.30 9.69
C GLY A 427 -20.76 -6.77 8.52
N SER A 428 -20.40 -5.60 7.97
CA SER A 428 -21.03 -5.00 6.78
C SER A 428 -20.53 -5.59 5.45
N GLY A 429 -19.44 -6.36 5.46
CA GLY A 429 -18.78 -6.86 4.24
C GLY A 429 -17.86 -5.84 3.56
N ALA A 430 -17.78 -4.61 4.05
CA ALA A 430 -16.99 -3.55 3.44
C ALA A 430 -15.47 -3.83 3.42
N PHE A 431 -14.97 -4.72 4.28
CA PHE A 431 -13.57 -5.16 4.27
C PHE A 431 -13.13 -5.88 2.97
N ALA A 432 -14.08 -6.41 2.19
CA ALA A 432 -13.81 -7.06 0.91
C ALA A 432 -13.96 -6.08 -0.27
N ASP A 433 -14.45 -4.86 -0.03
CA ASP A 433 -14.64 -3.84 -1.08
C ASP A 433 -13.33 -3.05 -1.30
N PRO A 434 -12.72 -3.09 -2.51
CA PRO A 434 -11.54 -2.30 -2.83
C PRO A 434 -11.70 -0.79 -2.61
N ARG A 435 -12.94 -0.27 -2.61
CA ARG A 435 -13.25 1.13 -2.32
C ARG A 435 -12.94 1.49 -0.87
N SER A 436 -13.09 0.55 0.06
CA SER A 436 -12.85 0.74 1.49
C SER A 436 -11.38 0.97 1.84
N HIS A 437 -10.46 0.58 0.97
CA HIS A 437 -9.02 0.67 1.20
C HIS A 437 -8.37 1.75 0.33
N ILE A 438 -7.51 2.57 0.92
CA ILE A 438 -6.82 3.72 0.29
C ILE A 438 -5.40 3.36 -0.11
N TYR A 439 -4.74 2.49 0.64
CA TYR A 439 -3.34 2.11 0.47
C TYR A 439 -3.14 0.63 0.20
N TYR A 440 -4.13 -0.22 0.50
CA TYR A 440 -3.94 -1.66 0.45
C TYR A 440 -5.07 -2.38 -0.29
N LEU A 441 -4.81 -3.62 -0.67
CA LEU A 441 -5.83 -4.50 -1.25
C LEU A 441 -6.62 -5.20 -0.12
N PRO A 442 -7.90 -5.55 -0.35
CA PRO A 442 -8.69 -6.39 0.58
C PRO A 442 -7.99 -7.69 0.97
N GLU A 443 -7.24 -8.30 0.06
CA GLU A 443 -6.49 -9.54 0.29
C GLU A 443 -5.36 -9.33 1.31
N LEU A 444 -4.71 -8.16 1.27
CA LEU A 444 -3.70 -7.79 2.26
C LEU A 444 -4.35 -7.55 3.62
N TYR A 445 -5.52 -6.90 3.65
CA TYR A 445 -6.31 -6.76 4.88
C TYR A 445 -6.62 -8.13 5.50
N ALA A 446 -7.05 -9.12 4.70
CA ALA A 446 -7.32 -10.47 5.21
C ALA A 446 -6.06 -11.13 5.80
N ALA A 447 -4.90 -11.00 5.14
CA ALA A 447 -3.63 -11.49 5.66
C ALA A 447 -3.22 -10.82 6.97
N TYR A 448 -3.37 -9.49 7.06
CA TYR A 448 -3.02 -8.72 8.26
C TYR A 448 -4.00 -8.98 9.40
N PHE A 449 -5.28 -9.17 9.09
CA PHE A 449 -6.27 -9.59 10.07
C PHE A 449 -5.90 -10.96 10.64
N GLY A 450 -5.45 -11.89 9.79
CA GLY A 450 -4.87 -13.16 10.23
C GLY A 450 -3.71 -12.97 11.21
N ARG A 451 -2.70 -12.15 10.85
CA ARG A 451 -1.56 -11.83 11.73
C ARG A 451 -2.01 -11.27 13.09
N CYS A 452 -2.95 -10.33 13.07
CA CYS A 452 -3.54 -9.73 14.27
C CYS A 452 -4.30 -10.77 15.12
N TYR A 453 -5.12 -11.61 14.49
CA TYR A 453 -5.85 -12.68 15.16
C TYR A 453 -4.88 -13.68 15.83
N ALA A 454 -3.80 -14.05 15.15
CA ALA A 454 -2.77 -14.92 15.72
C ALA A 454 -2.08 -14.27 16.94
N ALA A 455 -1.81 -12.96 16.90
CA ALA A 455 -1.28 -12.22 18.06
C ALA A 455 -2.27 -12.22 19.24
N PHE A 456 -3.57 -12.01 18.99
CA PHE A 456 -4.61 -12.10 20.01
C PHE A 456 -4.71 -13.50 20.63
N ARG A 457 -4.69 -14.55 19.79
CA ARG A 457 -4.79 -15.95 20.23
C ARG A 457 -3.56 -16.44 21.01
N ALA A 458 -2.42 -15.78 20.87
CA ALA A 458 -1.22 -16.07 21.66
C ALA A 458 -1.30 -15.53 23.10
N LEU A 459 -2.26 -14.66 23.41
CA LEU A 459 -2.44 -14.11 24.76
C LEU A 459 -3.06 -15.14 25.72
N PRO A 460 -2.86 -15.01 27.04
CA PRO A 460 -3.61 -15.80 28.03
C PRO A 460 -5.13 -15.63 27.89
N GLU A 461 -5.90 -16.68 28.13
CA GLU A 461 -7.37 -16.64 27.99
C GLU A 461 -8.07 -15.57 28.83
N ALA A 462 -7.51 -15.24 29.99
CA ALA A 462 -8.02 -14.17 30.85
C ALA A 462 -7.86 -12.79 30.17
N ALA A 463 -6.70 -12.52 29.55
CA ALA A 463 -6.47 -11.30 28.80
C ALA A 463 -7.39 -11.21 27.57
N GLN A 464 -7.57 -12.32 26.86
CA GLN A 464 -8.48 -12.39 25.71
C GLN A 464 -9.91 -11.99 26.08
N ARG A 465 -10.44 -12.49 27.21
CA ARG A 465 -11.78 -12.17 27.70
C ARG A 465 -11.95 -10.71 28.13
N VAL A 466 -10.90 -10.06 28.61
CA VAL A 466 -10.93 -8.64 28.97
C VAL A 466 -10.89 -7.76 27.73
N ILE A 467 -10.07 -8.11 26.74
CA ILE A 467 -9.92 -7.36 25.49
C ILE A 467 -11.16 -7.49 24.61
N ASP A 468 -11.70 -8.70 24.48
CA ASP A 468 -12.80 -9.03 23.59
C ASP A 468 -13.93 -9.78 24.34
N PRO A 469 -14.67 -9.08 25.23
CA PRO A 469 -15.72 -9.70 26.03
C PRO A 469 -16.88 -10.25 25.20
N ASP A 470 -17.12 -9.67 24.02
CA ASP A 470 -18.23 -10.02 23.12
C ASP A 470 -17.84 -11.02 22.03
N GLN A 471 -16.62 -11.57 22.08
CA GLN A 471 -16.08 -12.53 21.11
C GLN A 471 -16.10 -12.01 19.65
N ALA A 472 -15.87 -10.71 19.46
CA ALA A 472 -15.79 -10.07 18.15
C ALA A 472 -14.72 -10.73 17.25
N PHE A 473 -13.57 -11.14 17.78
CA PHE A 473 -12.54 -11.83 16.98
C PHE A 473 -13.02 -13.15 16.41
N ALA A 474 -13.85 -13.90 17.13
CA ALA A 474 -14.41 -15.16 16.63
C ALA A 474 -15.37 -14.91 15.47
N GLU A 475 -16.26 -13.91 15.61
CA GLU A 475 -17.19 -13.49 14.54
C GLU A 475 -16.43 -12.98 13.29
N MET A 476 -15.45 -12.10 13.50
CA MET A 476 -14.66 -11.53 12.41
C MET A 476 -13.84 -12.62 11.69
N ARG A 477 -13.24 -13.55 12.44
CA ARG A 477 -12.49 -14.69 11.88
C ARG A 477 -13.33 -15.48 10.90
N GLU A 478 -14.55 -15.85 11.27
CA GLU A 478 -15.40 -16.69 10.41
C GLU A 478 -15.65 -16.01 9.05
N ARG A 479 -15.96 -14.71 9.07
CA ARG A 479 -16.27 -13.94 7.86
C ARG A 479 -15.05 -13.74 6.97
N VAL A 480 -13.90 -13.38 7.55
CA VAL A 480 -12.66 -13.19 6.79
C VAL A 480 -12.16 -14.51 6.24
N LEU A 481 -12.24 -15.60 7.01
CA LEU A 481 -11.85 -16.92 6.54
C LEU A 481 -12.72 -17.38 5.36
N ARG A 482 -14.05 -17.19 5.45
CA ARG A 482 -14.98 -17.49 4.35
C ARG A 482 -14.64 -16.73 3.07
N TYR A 483 -14.32 -15.43 3.16
CA TYR A 483 -13.87 -14.65 2.01
C TYR A 483 -12.66 -15.30 1.32
N VAL A 484 -11.66 -15.72 2.11
CA VAL A 484 -10.46 -16.32 1.56
C VAL A 484 -10.74 -17.69 0.95
N GLU A 485 -11.54 -18.53 1.61
CA GLU A 485 -11.87 -19.89 1.18
C GLU A 485 -12.80 -19.93 -0.04
N ASP A 486 -13.82 -19.09 -0.07
CA ASP A 486 -14.90 -19.16 -1.06
C ASP A 486 -14.73 -18.19 -2.23
N GLU A 487 -14.04 -17.05 -2.01
CA GLU A 487 -13.90 -16.01 -3.03
C GLU A 487 -12.46 -15.87 -3.55
N LEU A 488 -11.45 -15.86 -2.68
CA LEU A 488 -10.06 -15.64 -3.14
C LEU A 488 -9.45 -16.88 -3.81
N ILE A 489 -9.38 -18.02 -3.11
CA ILE A 489 -8.63 -19.20 -3.60
C ILE A 489 -9.39 -20.01 -4.65
N THR A 490 -10.65 -19.68 -4.90
CA THR A 490 -11.51 -20.30 -5.94
C THR A 490 -11.38 -19.62 -7.29
N HIS A 491 -10.58 -18.55 -7.40
CA HIS A 491 -10.35 -17.81 -8.63
C HIS A 491 -8.86 -17.77 -9.01
N GLU A 492 -8.56 -17.31 -10.23
CA GLU A 492 -7.20 -17.09 -10.70
C GLU A 492 -6.47 -16.12 -9.76
N ILE A 493 -5.36 -16.57 -9.20
CA ILE A 493 -4.49 -15.80 -8.31
C ILE A 493 -3.05 -15.81 -8.84
N ASN A 494 -2.28 -14.78 -8.53
CA ASN A 494 -0.84 -14.75 -8.78
C ASN A 494 -0.04 -15.11 -7.51
N PRO A 495 1.30 -15.24 -7.57
CA PRO A 495 2.10 -15.64 -6.42
C PRO A 495 1.98 -14.73 -5.19
N PHE A 496 1.74 -13.42 -5.40
CA PHE A 496 1.54 -12.49 -4.29
C PHE A 496 0.17 -12.69 -3.65
N ASP A 497 -0.90 -12.73 -4.45
CA ASP A 497 -2.26 -13.07 -3.97
C ASP A 497 -2.27 -14.40 -3.19
N ALA A 498 -1.57 -15.41 -3.73
CA ALA A 498 -1.44 -16.74 -3.11
C ALA A 498 -0.71 -16.69 -1.76
N ALA A 499 0.33 -15.85 -1.64
CA ALA A 499 1.02 -15.63 -0.37
C ALA A 499 0.10 -14.97 0.66
N LEU A 500 -0.69 -13.97 0.25
CA LEU A 500 -1.68 -13.32 1.12
C LEU A 500 -2.76 -14.30 1.58
N ALA A 501 -3.28 -15.12 0.66
CA ALA A 501 -4.24 -16.17 0.97
C ALA A 501 -3.67 -17.16 1.99
N LEU A 502 -2.45 -17.65 1.79
CA LEU A 502 -1.81 -18.60 2.72
C LEU A 502 -1.56 -18.00 4.11
N LEU A 503 -1.14 -16.73 4.17
CA LEU A 503 -0.98 -16.03 5.45
C LEU A 503 -2.32 -15.96 6.20
N ALA A 504 -3.40 -15.58 5.51
CA ALA A 504 -4.73 -15.54 6.10
C ALA A 504 -5.20 -16.94 6.53
N LEU A 505 -5.18 -17.92 5.63
CA LEU A 505 -5.61 -19.30 5.91
C LEU A 505 -4.83 -19.91 7.08
N GLY A 506 -3.51 -19.77 7.10
CA GLY A 506 -2.65 -20.33 8.13
C GLY A 506 -2.88 -19.69 9.49
N HIS A 507 -3.03 -18.36 9.57
CA HIS A 507 -3.24 -17.68 10.84
C HIS A 507 -4.67 -17.79 11.36
N LEU A 508 -5.65 -17.87 10.47
CA LEU A 508 -7.05 -18.06 10.84
C LEU A 508 -7.37 -19.54 11.13
N GLY A 509 -6.43 -20.47 10.92
CA GLY A 509 -6.62 -21.88 11.23
C GLY A 509 -7.60 -22.57 10.30
N ALA A 510 -7.46 -22.34 8.99
CA ALA A 510 -8.17 -23.06 7.95
C ALA A 510 -7.72 -24.53 7.89
N GLU A 511 -8.55 -25.39 7.32
CA GLU A 511 -8.15 -26.78 7.06
C GLU A 511 -7.03 -26.85 6.02
N PRO A 512 -6.02 -27.72 6.19
CA PRO A 512 -4.87 -27.79 5.28
C PRO A 512 -5.21 -27.99 3.81
N ARG A 513 -6.35 -28.61 3.48
CA ARG A 513 -6.79 -28.79 2.08
C ARG A 513 -6.95 -27.46 1.33
N HIS A 514 -7.32 -26.38 2.02
CA HIS A 514 -7.46 -25.06 1.41
C HIS A 514 -6.11 -24.46 1.01
N PHE A 515 -4.99 -25.03 1.45
CA PHE A 515 -3.66 -24.55 1.08
C PHE A 515 -3.25 -25.02 -0.33
N ALA A 516 -3.94 -26.01 -0.90
CA ALA A 516 -3.53 -26.63 -2.16
C ALA A 516 -3.47 -25.61 -3.32
N ALA A 517 -4.52 -24.82 -3.54
CA ALA A 517 -4.56 -23.81 -4.60
C ALA A 517 -3.42 -22.79 -4.52
N PRO A 518 -3.22 -22.08 -3.39
CA PRO A 518 -2.15 -21.10 -3.31
C PRO A 518 -0.74 -21.72 -3.30
N LEU A 519 -0.53 -22.91 -2.70
CA LEU A 519 0.77 -23.59 -2.76
C LEU A 519 1.14 -23.97 -4.19
N HIS A 520 0.21 -24.55 -4.96
CA HIS A 520 0.44 -24.86 -6.38
C HIS A 520 0.69 -23.60 -7.20
N CYS A 521 -0.05 -22.52 -6.96
CA CYS A 521 0.16 -21.23 -7.63
C CYS A 521 1.60 -20.72 -7.44
N ILE A 522 2.10 -20.71 -6.20
CA ILE A 522 3.46 -20.25 -5.87
C ILE A 522 4.50 -21.17 -6.53
N LEU A 523 4.39 -22.48 -6.35
CA LEU A 523 5.40 -23.43 -6.81
C LEU A 523 5.49 -23.50 -8.34
N ASN A 524 4.35 -23.45 -9.03
CA ASN A 524 4.32 -23.47 -10.51
C ASN A 524 4.90 -22.21 -11.15
N GLN A 525 4.97 -21.10 -10.40
CA GLN A 525 5.50 -19.83 -10.87
C GLN A 525 6.87 -19.50 -10.29
N LEU A 526 7.49 -20.40 -9.52
CA LEU A 526 8.84 -20.20 -9.01
C LEU A 526 9.83 -20.02 -10.17
N GLY A 527 10.57 -18.90 -10.15
CA GLY A 527 11.53 -18.50 -11.18
C GLY A 527 11.00 -17.50 -12.21
N GLU A 528 9.74 -17.06 -12.10
CA GLU A 528 9.14 -16.13 -13.06
C GLU A 528 9.78 -14.72 -13.08
N GLY A 529 10.55 -14.36 -12.04
CA GLY A 529 11.24 -13.08 -11.91
C GLY A 529 12.46 -12.94 -12.83
N GLY A 530 12.91 -14.04 -13.46
CA GLY A 530 14.09 -14.05 -14.31
C GLY A 530 15.39 -14.14 -13.52
N ARG A 531 16.46 -13.47 -13.98
CA ARG A 531 17.88 -13.53 -13.52
C ARG A 531 18.09 -13.77 -12.01
N LYS A 532 17.95 -15.04 -11.57
CA LYS A 532 18.06 -15.52 -10.17
C LYS A 532 17.01 -14.95 -9.20
N VAL A 533 15.92 -14.39 -9.70
CA VAL A 533 14.86 -13.78 -8.89
C VAL A 533 13.65 -14.75 -8.84
N PRO A 534 13.20 -15.19 -7.65
CA PRO A 534 12.12 -16.17 -7.53
C PRO A 534 10.80 -15.72 -8.16
N PHE A 535 10.39 -14.46 -7.98
CA PHE A 535 9.08 -13.97 -8.41
C PHE A 535 9.16 -12.59 -9.05
N LYS A 536 8.14 -12.20 -9.80
CA LYS A 536 8.01 -10.83 -10.29
C LYS A 536 7.66 -9.88 -9.14
N ALA A 537 7.78 -8.58 -9.42
CA ALA A 537 7.25 -7.56 -8.55
C ALA A 537 5.73 -7.45 -8.74
N TYR A 538 4.98 -7.61 -7.65
CA TYR A 538 3.54 -7.37 -7.59
C TYR A 538 3.24 -6.20 -6.66
N GLU A 539 2.08 -5.57 -6.82
CA GLU A 539 1.63 -4.51 -5.93
C GLU A 539 1.43 -5.07 -4.52
N TRP A 540 2.09 -4.43 -3.56
CA TRP A 540 1.87 -4.61 -2.14
C TRP A 540 1.06 -3.45 -1.57
N ASN A 541 1.34 -2.24 -2.00
CA ASN A 541 0.61 -1.04 -1.62
C ASN A 541 0.14 -0.28 -2.88
N LYS A 542 -1.10 0.21 -2.82
CA LYS A 542 -1.82 0.97 -3.84
C LYS A 542 -2.29 2.32 -3.30
N MET A 543 -1.40 3.30 -3.16
CA MET A 543 -1.79 4.64 -2.70
C MET A 543 -2.68 5.37 -3.71
N LYS A 544 -3.99 5.54 -3.42
CA LYS A 544 -4.98 6.15 -4.34
C LYS A 544 -4.67 7.59 -4.76
N THR A 545 -4.13 8.42 -3.88
CA THR A 545 -3.75 9.81 -4.21
C THR A 545 -2.26 9.93 -4.51
N PRO A 546 -1.82 10.57 -5.60
CA PRO A 546 -2.60 11.44 -6.49
C PRO A 546 -3.33 10.73 -7.66
N THR A 547 -2.95 9.50 -8.00
CA THR A 547 -3.57 8.77 -9.13
C THR A 547 -3.67 7.26 -8.95
N ARG A 548 -3.09 6.67 -7.91
CA ARG A 548 -2.63 5.26 -7.74
C ARG A 548 -1.13 5.10 -7.97
N ILE A 549 -0.38 5.04 -6.86
CA ILE A 549 1.04 4.63 -6.84
C ILE A 549 1.09 3.17 -6.40
N LEU A 550 1.69 2.33 -7.24
CA LEU A 550 1.98 0.94 -6.91
C LEU A 550 3.34 0.88 -6.25
N VAL A 551 3.40 0.24 -5.09
CA VAL A 551 4.65 -0.08 -4.40
C VAL A 551 4.78 -1.59 -4.30
N GLY A 552 5.96 -2.11 -4.58
CA GLY A 552 6.25 -3.53 -4.51
C GLY A 552 7.71 -3.80 -4.88
N GLY A 553 8.00 -5.03 -5.27
CA GLY A 553 9.33 -5.41 -5.70
C GLY A 553 9.49 -6.92 -5.72
N PRO A 554 10.46 -7.46 -6.47
CA PRO A 554 10.70 -8.89 -6.45
C PRO A 554 11.10 -9.40 -5.05
N GLU A 555 11.83 -8.58 -4.30
CA GLU A 555 12.17 -8.84 -2.90
C GLU A 555 10.93 -8.83 -2.01
N VAL A 556 10.02 -7.86 -2.21
CA VAL A 556 8.74 -7.81 -1.49
C VAL A 556 7.93 -9.08 -1.73
N THR A 557 7.74 -9.49 -2.98
CA THR A 557 7.02 -10.74 -3.29
C THR A 557 7.70 -11.94 -2.64
N SER A 558 9.03 -12.01 -2.69
CA SER A 558 9.80 -13.10 -2.07
C SER A 558 9.63 -13.13 -0.55
N ALA A 559 9.59 -11.97 0.11
CA ALA A 559 9.38 -11.86 1.55
C ALA A 559 8.00 -12.39 1.97
N PHE A 560 6.94 -11.97 1.26
CA PHE A 560 5.59 -12.45 1.54
C PHE A 560 5.43 -13.95 1.25
N VAL A 561 5.95 -14.44 0.11
CA VAL A 561 5.95 -15.87 -0.20
C VAL A 561 6.71 -16.66 0.87
N LEU A 562 7.87 -16.19 1.31
CA LEU A 562 8.65 -16.85 2.36
C LEU A 562 7.83 -16.98 3.65
N MET A 563 7.24 -15.89 4.14
CA MET A 563 6.40 -15.92 5.35
C MET A 563 5.23 -16.89 5.20
N ALA A 564 4.54 -16.86 4.05
CA ALA A 564 3.40 -17.74 3.79
C ALA A 564 3.80 -19.22 3.76
N LEU A 565 4.89 -19.57 3.06
CA LEU A 565 5.37 -20.94 2.97
C LEU A 565 5.92 -21.45 4.30
N ALA A 566 6.62 -20.60 5.07
CA ALA A 566 7.08 -20.95 6.41
C ALA A 566 5.91 -21.29 7.34
N LEU A 567 4.85 -20.47 7.31
CA LEU A 567 3.62 -20.73 8.05
C LEU A 567 2.92 -22.01 7.59
N ALA A 568 2.74 -22.18 6.28
CA ALA A 568 2.11 -23.38 5.71
C ALA A 568 2.88 -24.65 6.07
N ARG A 569 4.21 -24.63 5.96
CA ARG A 569 5.09 -25.73 6.37
C ARG A 569 4.87 -26.11 7.82
N ARG A 570 4.82 -25.13 8.73
CA ARG A 570 4.59 -25.39 10.16
C ARG A 570 3.25 -26.10 10.40
N VAL A 571 2.17 -25.60 9.79
CA VAL A 571 0.83 -26.19 9.92
C VAL A 571 0.80 -27.61 9.35
N LEU A 572 1.40 -27.83 8.17
CA LEU A 572 1.42 -29.16 7.54
C LEU A 572 2.22 -30.18 8.34
N ARG A 573 3.34 -29.79 8.95
CA ARG A 573 4.12 -30.68 9.84
C ARG A 573 3.35 -31.07 11.11
N GLN A 574 2.50 -30.19 11.64
CA GLN A 574 1.66 -30.49 12.81
C GLN A 574 0.52 -31.47 12.47
N HIS A 575 0.08 -31.52 11.21
CA HIS A 575 -1.02 -32.39 10.75
C HIS A 575 -0.57 -33.72 10.13
N GLN A 576 0.74 -33.89 9.88
CA GLN A 576 1.29 -35.19 9.52
C GLN A 576 1.54 -36.00 10.81
N PRO A 577 0.89 -37.15 11.03
CA PRO A 577 1.29 -38.03 12.13
C PRO A 577 2.75 -38.44 11.89
N LEU A 578 3.57 -38.37 12.96
CA LEU A 578 4.91 -38.97 12.97
C LEU A 578 4.74 -40.44 12.58
N SER A 579 5.12 -40.78 11.35
CA SER A 579 5.15 -42.15 10.84
C SER A 579 6.35 -42.90 11.39
#